data_AF-A0A8C0HNJ5-F1
#
_entry.id   AF-A0A8C0HNJ5-F1
#
_cell.length_a   1.000
_cell.length_b   1.000
_cell.length_c   1.000
_cell.angle_alpha   90.00
_cell.angle_beta   90.00
_cell.angle_gamma   90.00
#
_symmetry.space_group_name_H-M   'P 1'
#
loop_
_entity.id
_entity.type
_entity.pdbx_description
1 polymer ?
#
loop_
_entity_poly.entity_id
_entity_poly.type
_entity_poly.pdbx_seq_one_letter_code
_entity_poly.pdbx_strand_id
1 'polypeptide(L)'
;MLWFESLLFYGCEEQEQVKDDADISLLPTIVERVVLPKLTVISENIWDPFSTTQTSRMVAIVQKLVDGYPSVVNAENKNTQMLLKALLLRMRRTLDDDVFMPLYPKNILENKNSGPYLFFQRQFWSSVKLLGNFLQWYGILSNKTLQELSIDGLLNRYILMAFQNSEYGEDSIKKAQSVIACFPKQWFANLKGDKTISQLENFCRYLVHLADTIYRNSIGCSDVEKRNAREHIKQIIKLLASIRALDHAVTVANDHNVKELKILIEGK
;
A
#
# COMPACT_ATOMS: atom_id res chain seq x y z
N MET A 1 41.05 6.02 3.18
CA MET A 1 40.04 5.18 3.85
C MET A 1 38.86 6.04 4.20
N LEU A 2 37.64 5.53 4.03
CA LEU A 2 36.45 6.22 4.49
C LEU A 2 36.37 6.05 6.02
N TRP A 3 35.98 7.11 6.74
CA TRP A 3 35.98 7.11 8.22
C TRP A 3 35.20 5.93 8.82
N PHE A 4 34.13 5.48 8.14
CA PHE A 4 33.31 4.36 8.60
C PHE A 4 34.02 2.99 8.46
N GLU A 5 34.92 2.83 7.50
CA GLU A 5 35.70 1.59 7.33
C GLU A 5 36.70 1.48 8.48
N SER A 6 37.33 2.59 8.86
CA SER A 6 38.25 2.64 10.01
C SER A 6 37.55 2.31 11.33
N LEU A 7 36.28 2.70 11.49
CA LEU A 7 35.50 2.38 12.68
C LEU A 7 35.01 0.93 12.71
N LEU A 8 34.81 0.28 11.56
CA LEU A 8 34.34 -1.10 11.50
C LEU A 8 35.37 -2.08 12.07
N PHE A 9 36.66 -1.79 11.88
CA PHE A 9 37.78 -2.59 12.38
C PHE A 9 38.39 -2.05 13.68
N TYR A 10 37.77 -1.01 14.26
CA TYR A 10 38.23 -0.44 15.52
C TYR A 10 38.00 -1.46 16.64
N GLY A 11 39.04 -1.75 17.42
CA GLY A 11 39.02 -2.78 18.48
C GLY A 11 39.14 -4.23 17.98
N CYS A 12 39.28 -4.48 16.67
CA CYS A 12 39.57 -5.81 16.15
C CYS A 12 41.06 -6.17 16.29
N GLU A 13 41.56 -6.32 17.51
CA GLU A 13 42.84 -6.98 17.78
C GLU A 13 42.63 -8.50 18.02
N GLU A 14 43.62 -9.35 17.72
CA GLU A 14 43.56 -10.83 17.86
C GLU A 14 43.41 -11.34 19.32
N GLN A 15 43.19 -10.46 20.29
CA GLN A 15 43.10 -10.80 21.70
C GLN A 15 41.67 -11.21 22.09
N GLU A 16 41.53 -12.16 23.02
CA GLU A 16 40.23 -12.67 23.50
C GLU A 16 39.32 -11.50 23.90
N GLN A 17 38.14 -11.42 23.27
CA GLN A 17 37.13 -10.40 23.53
C GLN A 17 36.86 -10.30 25.04
N VAL A 18 37.28 -9.19 25.64
CA VAL A 18 37.01 -8.89 27.04
C VAL A 18 35.51 -8.63 27.18
N LYS A 19 34.87 -9.27 28.16
CA LYS A 19 33.41 -9.27 28.35
C LYS A 19 32.75 -7.89 28.56
N ASP A 20 33.54 -6.83 28.70
CA ASP A 20 33.13 -5.43 28.93
C ASP A 20 33.90 -4.45 28.02
N ASP A 21 34.29 -4.88 26.82
CA ASP A 21 34.93 -3.98 25.87
C ASP A 21 33.96 -2.87 25.42
N ALA A 22 34.27 -1.63 25.81
CA ALA A 22 33.51 -0.44 25.47
C ALA A 22 33.42 -0.24 23.95
N ASP A 23 34.38 -0.75 23.19
CA ASP A 23 34.48 -0.60 21.74
C ASP A 23 33.35 -1.36 21.01
N ILE A 24 32.80 -2.42 21.60
CA ILE A 24 31.63 -3.15 21.08
C ILE A 24 30.41 -2.22 20.95
N SER A 25 30.32 -1.22 21.83
CA SER A 25 29.21 -0.25 21.84
C SER A 25 29.39 0.90 20.84
N LEU A 26 30.55 1.03 20.20
CA LEU A 26 30.88 2.18 19.36
C LEU A 26 29.93 2.32 18.17
N LEU A 27 29.78 1.27 17.35
CA LEU A 27 28.90 1.31 16.17
C LEU A 27 27.41 1.46 16.55
N PRO A 28 26.86 0.69 17.52
CA PRO A 28 25.51 0.94 18.03
C PRO A 28 25.30 2.37 18.51
N THR A 29 26.27 2.95 19.22
CA THR A 29 26.18 4.32 19.74
C THR A 29 26.17 5.34 18.59
N ILE A 30 26.97 5.16 17.55
CA ILE A 30 26.95 6.04 16.37
C ILE A 30 25.61 5.93 15.64
N VAL A 31 25.08 4.73 15.48
CA VAL A 31 23.76 4.51 14.88
C VAL A 31 22.69 5.24 15.69
N GLU A 32 22.69 5.03 17.01
CA GLU A 32 21.71 5.63 17.92
C GLU A 32 21.80 7.16 17.91
N ARG A 33 23.01 7.73 18.05
CA ARG A 33 23.21 9.15 18.37
C ARG A 33 23.44 10.03 17.15
N VAL A 34 23.80 9.47 16.01
CA VAL A 34 24.11 10.22 14.80
C VAL A 34 23.19 9.82 13.65
N VAL A 35 23.12 8.52 13.33
CA VAL A 35 22.39 8.06 12.14
C VAL A 35 20.89 8.25 12.31
N LEU A 36 20.31 7.80 13.43
CA LEU A 36 18.86 7.95 13.67
C LEU A 36 18.42 9.43 13.68
N PRO A 37 19.06 10.37 14.43
CA PRO A 37 18.70 11.78 14.36
C PRO A 37 18.85 12.38 12.96
N LYS A 38 19.88 11.98 12.19
CA LYS A 38 20.04 12.46 10.82
C LYS A 38 18.91 11.97 9.92
N LEU A 39 18.51 10.70 10.03
CA LEU A 39 17.38 10.14 9.29
C LEU A 39 16.06 10.81 9.67
N THR A 40 15.88 11.21 10.93
CA THR A 40 14.70 11.97 11.37
C THR A 40 14.60 13.28 10.59
N VAL A 41 15.68 14.06 10.53
CA VAL A 41 15.71 15.34 9.77
C VAL A 41 15.44 15.12 8.28
N ILE A 42 16.00 14.06 7.69
CA ILE A 42 15.75 13.71 6.28
C ILE A 42 14.27 13.36 6.08
N SER A 43 13.68 12.59 7.00
CA SER A 43 12.27 12.17 6.95
C SER A 43 11.31 13.35 7.02
N GLU A 44 11.64 14.37 7.82
CA GLU A 44 10.81 15.57 7.97
C GLU A 44 10.91 16.52 6.79
N ASN A 45 12.12 16.72 6.26
CA ASN A 45 12.41 17.88 5.40
C ASN A 45 12.79 17.54 3.96
N ILE A 46 13.21 16.30 3.68
CA ILE A 46 13.84 15.95 2.40
C ILE A 46 13.07 14.82 1.70
N TRP A 47 12.63 13.82 2.46
CA TRP A 47 11.91 12.69 1.88
C TRP A 47 10.59 13.14 1.25
N ASP A 48 10.46 12.83 -0.04
CA ASP A 48 9.24 12.95 -0.82
C ASP A 48 8.48 11.61 -0.87
N PRO A 49 7.31 11.50 -0.22
CA PRO A 49 6.52 10.26 -0.23
C PRO A 49 5.93 9.91 -1.60
N PHE A 50 5.85 10.84 -2.56
CA PHE A 50 5.48 10.52 -3.95
C PHE A 50 6.63 9.92 -4.77
N SER A 51 7.87 9.99 -4.27
CA SER A 51 9.03 9.39 -4.92
C SER A 51 9.21 7.93 -4.48
N THR A 52 8.92 7.00 -5.39
CA THR A 52 9.12 5.56 -5.16
C THR A 52 10.58 5.23 -4.89
N THR A 53 11.52 5.89 -5.57
CA THR A 53 12.97 5.67 -5.36
C THR A 53 13.44 6.17 -4.00
N GLN A 54 13.00 7.36 -3.56
CA GLN A 54 13.38 7.84 -2.23
C GLN A 54 12.74 6.97 -1.15
N THR A 55 11.48 6.60 -1.31
CA THR A 55 10.75 5.75 -0.36
C THR A 55 11.41 4.39 -0.21
N SER A 56 11.74 3.70 -1.30
CA SER A 56 12.36 2.38 -1.24
C SER A 56 13.76 2.42 -0.60
N ARG A 57 14.54 3.46 -0.87
CA ARG A 57 15.85 3.67 -0.23
C ARG A 57 15.71 3.95 1.27
N MET A 58 14.72 4.76 1.65
CA MET A 58 14.45 5.07 3.07
C MET A 58 14.01 3.82 3.82
N VAL A 59 13.08 3.05 3.27
CA VAL A 59 12.65 1.77 3.85
C VAL A 59 13.83 0.81 3.97
N ALA A 60 14.65 0.68 2.91
CA ALA A 60 15.80 -0.23 2.91
C ALA A 60 16.85 0.15 3.96
N ILE A 61 17.17 1.43 4.14
CA ILE A 61 18.14 1.84 5.17
C ILE A 61 17.57 1.63 6.57
N VAL A 62 16.29 1.95 6.80
CA VAL A 62 15.65 1.72 8.11
C VAL A 62 15.61 0.23 8.43
N GLN A 63 15.24 -0.63 7.47
CA GLN A 63 15.23 -2.07 7.67
C GLN A 63 16.63 -2.61 8.00
N LYS A 64 17.67 -2.18 7.28
CA LYS A 64 19.06 -2.56 7.58
C LYS A 64 19.49 -2.15 8.99
N LEU A 65 19.03 -1.00 9.48
CA LEU A 65 19.34 -0.54 10.82
C LEU A 65 18.59 -1.37 11.88
N VAL A 66 17.33 -1.71 11.64
CA VAL A 66 16.53 -2.61 12.51
C VAL A 66 17.20 -3.98 12.62
N ASP A 67 17.61 -4.56 11.50
CA ASP A 67 18.20 -5.91 11.47
C ASP A 67 19.63 -5.92 12.00
N GLY A 68 20.43 -4.88 11.72
CA GLY A 68 21.84 -4.82 12.05
C GLY A 68 22.15 -4.32 13.47
N TYR A 69 21.27 -3.51 14.06
CA TYR A 69 21.53 -2.87 15.37
C TYR A 69 20.32 -2.97 16.33
N PRO A 70 19.75 -4.17 16.57
CA PRO A 70 18.52 -4.33 17.37
C PRO A 70 18.66 -3.86 18.83
N SER A 71 19.88 -3.80 19.38
CA SER A 71 20.15 -3.29 20.73
C SER A 71 19.81 -1.81 20.90
N VAL A 72 19.87 -1.02 19.82
CA VAL A 72 19.61 0.43 19.85
C VAL A 72 18.47 0.85 18.91
N VAL A 73 18.20 0.09 17.85
CA VAL A 73 17.10 0.32 16.92
C VAL A 73 15.92 -0.57 17.31
N ASN A 74 15.25 -0.18 18.39
CA ASN A 74 14.06 -0.87 18.91
C ASN A 74 12.98 0.14 19.34
N ALA A 75 11.81 -0.39 19.68
CA ALA A 75 10.63 0.41 20.01
C ALA A 75 10.77 1.24 21.30
N GLU A 76 11.69 0.88 22.20
CA GLU A 76 11.91 1.59 23.47
C GLU A 76 12.88 2.78 23.32
N ASN A 77 13.70 2.76 22.26
CA ASN A 77 14.67 3.81 22.00
C ASN A 77 14.01 5.13 21.56
N LYS A 78 14.35 6.23 22.23
CA LYS A 78 13.80 7.56 21.94
C LYS A 78 14.11 8.07 20.53
N ASN A 79 15.32 7.83 20.02
CA ASN A 79 15.69 8.29 18.68
C ASN A 79 14.97 7.49 17.59
N THR A 80 14.76 6.19 17.81
CA THR A 80 13.93 5.35 16.94
C THR A 80 12.48 5.85 16.94
N GLN A 81 11.90 6.11 18.12
CA GLN A 81 10.55 6.67 18.23
C GLN A 81 10.42 8.02 17.53
N MET A 82 11.41 8.90 17.65
CA MET A 82 11.43 10.19 16.95
C MET A 82 11.45 10.02 15.42
N LEU A 83 12.28 9.12 14.89
CA LEU A 83 12.32 8.81 13.46
C LEU A 83 10.96 8.30 12.97
N LEU A 84 10.37 7.32 13.65
CA LEU A 84 9.07 6.76 13.28
C LEU A 84 7.96 7.83 13.35
N LYS A 85 7.98 8.70 14.36
CA LYS A 85 7.04 9.81 14.48
C LYS A 85 7.18 10.82 13.34
N ALA A 86 8.41 11.18 12.97
CA ALA A 86 8.69 12.06 11.84
C ALA A 86 8.15 11.50 10.53
N LEU A 87 8.41 10.21 10.24
CA LEU A 87 7.88 9.52 9.06
C LEU A 87 6.36 9.54 9.03
N LEU A 88 5.70 9.20 10.14
CA LEU A 88 4.25 9.20 10.25
C LEU A 88 3.66 10.61 10.08
N LEU A 89 4.27 11.63 10.67
CA LEU A 89 3.83 13.01 10.53
C LEU A 89 3.96 13.49 9.08
N ARG A 90 5.05 13.14 8.40
CA ARG A 90 5.26 13.46 6.99
C ARG A 90 4.22 12.80 6.10
N MET A 91 3.93 11.51 6.32
CA MET A 91 2.87 10.79 5.59
C MET A 91 1.50 11.44 5.81
N ARG A 92 1.14 11.78 7.06
CA ARG A 92 -0.14 12.45 7.36
C ARG A 92 -0.26 13.80 6.66
N ARG A 93 0.78 14.65 6.74
CA ARG A 93 0.82 15.93 6.00
C ARG A 93 0.66 15.73 4.50
N THR A 94 1.28 14.70 3.93
CA THR A 94 1.12 14.39 2.50
C THR A 94 -0.34 14.10 2.15
N LEU A 95 -1.05 13.35 2.99
CA LEU A 95 -2.47 13.06 2.77
C LEU A 95 -3.38 14.29 2.89
N ASP A 96 -3.03 15.23 3.77
CA ASP A 96 -3.85 16.41 4.04
C ASP A 96 -3.56 17.57 3.07
N ASP A 97 -2.29 17.78 2.73
CA ASP A 97 -1.82 18.96 2.00
C ASP A 97 -1.52 18.67 0.53
N ASP A 98 -1.06 17.46 0.19
CA ASP A 98 -0.48 17.17 -1.13
C ASP A 98 -1.36 16.24 -2.01
N VAL A 99 -2.26 15.45 -1.42
CA VAL A 99 -3.16 14.57 -2.18
C VAL A 99 -4.40 15.33 -2.63
N PHE A 100 -4.62 15.36 -3.95
CA PHE A 100 -5.78 15.99 -4.54
C PHE A 100 -6.47 15.08 -5.55
N MET A 101 -7.77 14.84 -5.34
CA MET A 101 -8.61 14.13 -6.30
C MET A 101 -9.71 15.09 -6.83
N PRO A 102 -9.68 15.47 -8.11
CA PRO A 102 -10.65 16.41 -8.65
C PRO A 102 -12.02 15.76 -8.81
N LEU A 103 -13.07 16.51 -8.49
CA LEU A 103 -14.46 16.12 -8.70
C LEU A 103 -14.95 16.73 -10.01
N TYR A 104 -15.04 15.91 -11.06
CA TYR A 104 -15.58 16.32 -12.35
C TYR A 104 -16.93 15.65 -12.61
N PRO A 105 -17.92 16.38 -13.16
CA PRO A 105 -19.12 15.79 -13.74
C PRO A 105 -18.80 14.71 -14.78
N LYS A 106 -19.59 13.64 -14.83
CA LYS A 106 -19.34 12.48 -15.72
C LYS A 106 -19.25 12.87 -17.19
N ASN A 107 -20.12 13.77 -17.66
CA ASN A 107 -20.11 14.28 -19.04
C ASN A 107 -18.80 14.97 -19.43
N ILE A 108 -18.09 15.59 -18.47
CA ILE A 108 -16.77 16.19 -18.73
C ILE A 108 -15.70 15.10 -18.91
N LEU A 109 -15.86 13.96 -18.23
CA LEU A 109 -14.92 12.84 -18.30
C LEU A 109 -15.13 11.93 -19.52
N GLU A 110 -16.25 12.04 -20.23
CA GLU A 110 -16.54 11.25 -21.44
C GLU A 110 -15.51 11.49 -22.56
N ASN A 111 -15.02 12.74 -22.69
CA ASN A 111 -13.95 13.03 -23.64
C ASN A 111 -12.59 12.65 -23.05
N LYS A 112 -12.10 11.47 -23.43
CA LYS A 112 -10.80 10.91 -23.00
C LYS A 112 -9.57 11.73 -23.43
N ASN A 113 -9.74 12.66 -24.36
CA ASN A 113 -8.68 13.58 -24.80
C ASN A 113 -8.76 14.95 -24.12
N SER A 114 -9.74 15.17 -23.24
CA SER A 114 -9.91 16.44 -22.54
C SER A 114 -8.88 16.64 -21.43
N GLY A 115 -8.50 17.90 -21.20
CA GLY A 115 -7.64 18.28 -20.07
C GLY A 115 -8.13 17.77 -18.71
N PRO A 116 -9.42 17.94 -18.36
CA PRO A 116 -9.99 17.40 -17.11
C PRO A 116 -9.83 15.89 -16.96
N TYR A 117 -10.14 15.11 -18.01
CA TYR A 117 -9.96 13.66 -17.97
C TYR A 117 -8.50 13.27 -17.75
N LEU A 118 -7.58 13.84 -18.53
CA LEU A 118 -6.16 13.54 -18.43
C LEU A 118 -5.59 13.92 -17.06
N PHE A 119 -6.01 15.05 -16.50
CA PHE A 119 -5.61 15.46 -15.16
C PHE A 119 -6.17 14.53 -14.09
N PHE A 120 -7.44 14.14 -14.18
CA PHE A 120 -8.07 13.17 -13.28
C PHE A 120 -7.33 11.81 -13.30
N GLN A 121 -6.99 11.29 -14.49
CA GLN A 121 -6.21 10.04 -14.58
C GLN A 121 -4.84 10.18 -13.92
N ARG A 122 -4.14 11.31 -14.13
CA ARG A 122 -2.85 11.55 -13.47
C ARG A 122 -2.97 11.57 -11.95
N GLN A 123 -3.99 12.23 -11.41
CA GLN A 123 -4.22 12.25 -9.96
C GLN A 123 -4.54 10.86 -9.42
N PHE A 124 -5.39 10.09 -10.11
CA PHE A 124 -5.66 8.70 -9.78
C PHE A 124 -4.38 7.87 -9.66
N TRP A 125 -3.54 7.88 -10.70
CA TRP A 125 -2.31 7.09 -10.71
C TRP A 125 -1.26 7.60 -9.73
N SER A 126 -1.21 8.91 -9.46
CA SER A 126 -0.38 9.48 -8.40
C SER A 126 -0.82 8.97 -7.02
N SER A 127 -2.13 8.90 -6.74
CA SER A 127 -2.65 8.34 -5.49
C SER A 127 -2.36 6.84 -5.36
N VAL A 128 -2.51 6.06 -6.44
CA VAL A 128 -2.16 4.61 -6.42
C VAL A 128 -0.66 4.40 -6.20
N LYS A 129 0.19 5.22 -6.82
CA LYS A 129 1.65 5.19 -6.56
C LYS A 129 1.96 5.52 -5.10
N LEU A 130 1.33 6.56 -4.54
CA LEU A 130 1.50 6.94 -3.14
C LEU A 130 1.05 5.81 -2.20
N LEU A 131 -0.06 5.14 -2.52
CA LEU A 131 -0.54 3.96 -1.79
C LEU A 131 0.54 2.87 -1.75
N GLY A 132 1.12 2.53 -2.91
CA GLY A 132 2.23 1.59 -3.00
C GLY A 132 3.46 2.03 -2.19
N ASN A 133 3.81 3.31 -2.24
CA ASN A 133 4.93 3.87 -1.47
C ASN A 133 4.70 3.78 0.04
N PHE A 134 3.50 4.11 0.52
CA PHE A 134 3.16 3.96 1.94
C PHE A 134 3.26 2.49 2.36
N LEU A 135 2.71 1.58 1.56
CA LEU A 135 2.67 0.15 1.90
C LEU A 135 4.05 -0.55 1.88
N GLN A 136 5.09 0.07 1.31
CA GLN A 136 6.47 -0.42 1.46
C GLN A 136 6.96 -0.41 2.92
N TRP A 137 6.34 0.39 3.79
CA TRP A 137 6.67 0.44 5.21
C TRP A 137 6.08 -0.72 6.04
N TYR A 138 5.42 -1.68 5.37
CA TYR A 138 5.00 -2.92 5.99
C TYR A 138 6.20 -3.65 6.63
N GLY A 139 6.01 -4.12 7.87
CA GLY A 139 7.06 -4.78 8.64
C GLY A 139 7.87 -3.83 9.55
N ILE A 140 7.88 -2.52 9.25
CA ILE A 140 8.48 -1.49 10.12
C ILE A 140 7.38 -0.78 10.91
N LEU A 141 6.34 -0.30 10.22
CA LEU A 141 5.18 0.32 10.86
C LEU A 141 4.15 -0.74 11.24
N SER A 142 3.40 -0.48 12.31
CA SER A 142 2.33 -1.38 12.73
C SER A 142 1.25 -1.48 11.64
N ASN A 143 0.67 -2.67 11.45
CA ASN A 143 -0.39 -2.87 10.47
C ASN A 143 -1.57 -1.92 10.69
N LYS A 144 -1.95 -1.67 11.95
CA LYS A 144 -3.02 -0.73 12.30
C LYS A 144 -2.73 0.67 11.77
N THR A 145 -1.57 1.24 12.10
CA THR A 145 -1.19 2.58 11.65
C THR A 145 -1.09 2.65 10.13
N LEU A 146 -0.54 1.59 9.51
CA LEU A 146 -0.37 1.56 8.07
C LEU A 146 -1.72 1.48 7.35
N GLN A 147 -2.67 0.68 7.86
CA GLN A 147 -4.04 0.60 7.35
C GLN A 147 -4.79 1.94 7.52
N GLU A 148 -4.64 2.62 8.66
CA GLU A 148 -5.23 3.95 8.88
C GLU A 148 -4.73 4.97 7.85
N LEU A 149 -3.42 4.97 7.52
CA LEU A 149 -2.87 5.90 6.54
C LEU A 149 -3.23 5.54 5.09
N SER A 150 -3.05 4.27 4.74
CA SER A 150 -3.16 3.79 3.36
C SER A 150 -4.59 3.47 2.94
N ILE A 151 -5.38 2.85 3.81
CA ILE A 151 -6.75 2.46 3.49
C ILE A 151 -7.69 3.59 3.86
N ASP A 152 -7.73 4.03 5.11
CA ASP A 152 -8.69 5.07 5.53
C ASP A 152 -8.30 6.43 4.96
N GLY A 153 -7.03 6.82 5.13
CA GLY A 153 -6.52 8.13 4.73
C GLY A 153 -6.37 8.35 3.22
N LEU A 154 -6.20 7.28 2.42
CA LEU A 154 -5.92 7.40 0.99
C LEU A 154 -6.92 6.65 0.11
N LEU A 155 -7.08 5.34 0.28
CA LEU A 155 -8.02 4.57 -0.54
C LEU A 155 -9.45 5.04 -0.35
N ASN A 156 -9.93 5.08 0.89
CA ASN A 156 -11.32 5.43 1.21
C ASN A 156 -11.60 6.92 0.98
N ARG A 157 -10.65 7.80 1.33
CA ARG A 157 -10.81 9.25 1.21
C ARG A 157 -10.70 9.77 -0.23
N TYR A 158 -9.81 9.22 -1.06
CA TYR A 158 -9.49 9.80 -2.37
C TYR A 158 -9.68 8.83 -3.54
N ILE A 159 -9.12 7.62 -3.45
CA ILE A 159 -9.12 6.68 -4.59
C ILE A 159 -10.53 6.14 -4.87
N LEU A 160 -11.32 5.83 -3.83
CA LEU A 160 -12.71 5.37 -4.00
C LEU A 160 -13.61 6.42 -4.64
N MET A 161 -13.40 7.71 -4.34
CA MET A 161 -14.13 8.78 -5.01
C MET A 161 -13.85 8.80 -6.52
N ALA A 162 -12.61 8.50 -6.92
CA ALA A 162 -12.26 8.41 -8.33
C ALA A 162 -12.92 7.19 -9.02
N PHE A 163 -13.02 6.06 -8.33
CA PHE A 163 -13.74 4.89 -8.83
C PHE A 163 -15.21 5.17 -9.13
N GLN A 164 -15.89 5.94 -8.27
CA GLN A 164 -17.31 6.32 -8.48
C GLN A 164 -17.55 7.18 -9.73
N ASN A 165 -16.51 7.85 -10.22
CA ASN A 165 -16.55 8.71 -11.41
C ASN A 165 -15.97 8.05 -12.66
N SER A 166 -15.48 6.81 -12.56
CA SER A 166 -14.89 6.07 -13.68
C SER A 166 -15.96 5.29 -14.46
N GLU A 167 -15.67 4.98 -15.73
CA GLU A 167 -16.51 4.11 -16.55
C GLU A 167 -16.57 2.69 -15.98
N TYR A 168 -17.74 2.05 -16.03
CA TYR A 168 -17.92 0.67 -15.60
C TYR A 168 -17.44 -0.27 -16.70
N GLY A 169 -16.36 -1.01 -16.46
CA GLY A 169 -15.79 -1.92 -17.46
C GLY A 169 -14.33 -2.25 -17.19
N GLU A 170 -13.61 -2.59 -18.26
CA GLU A 170 -12.24 -3.09 -18.20
C GLU A 170 -11.27 -2.12 -17.51
N ASP A 171 -11.38 -0.81 -17.77
CA ASP A 171 -10.54 0.22 -17.14
C ASP A 171 -10.66 0.20 -15.60
N SER A 172 -11.89 0.18 -15.09
CA SER A 172 -12.17 0.10 -13.65
C SER A 172 -11.64 -1.18 -13.01
N ILE A 173 -11.67 -2.31 -13.74
CA ILE A 173 -11.11 -3.59 -13.27
C ILE A 173 -9.57 -3.51 -13.22
N LYS A 174 -8.91 -2.96 -14.25
CA LYS A 174 -7.45 -2.76 -14.26
C LYS A 174 -6.97 -1.82 -13.16
N LYS A 175 -7.73 -0.76 -12.88
CA LYS A 175 -7.49 0.15 -11.77
C LYS A 175 -7.62 -0.56 -10.42
N ALA A 176 -8.69 -1.34 -10.23
CA ALA A 176 -8.88 -2.14 -9.02
C ALA A 176 -7.76 -3.18 -8.82
N GLN A 177 -7.34 -3.85 -9.90
CA GLN A 177 -6.17 -4.74 -9.90
C GLN A 177 -4.91 -4.02 -9.43
N SER A 178 -4.67 -2.81 -9.92
CA SER A 178 -3.48 -2.02 -9.56
C SER A 178 -3.49 -1.62 -8.08
N VAL A 179 -4.65 -1.24 -7.54
CA VAL A 179 -4.82 -0.96 -6.11
C VAL A 179 -4.55 -2.21 -5.26
N ILE A 180 -5.13 -3.35 -5.64
CA ILE A 180 -4.96 -4.61 -4.92
C ILE A 180 -3.49 -5.06 -4.95
N ALA A 181 -2.80 -4.87 -6.07
CA ALA A 181 -1.40 -5.23 -6.23
C ALA A 181 -0.46 -4.49 -5.27
N CYS A 182 -0.88 -3.35 -4.72
CA CYS A 182 -0.11 -2.61 -3.72
C CYS A 182 -0.15 -3.27 -2.33
N PHE A 183 -1.17 -4.07 -2.01
CA PHE A 183 -1.35 -4.58 -0.64
C PHE A 183 -0.33 -5.67 -0.26
N PRO A 184 0.23 -5.63 0.96
CA PRO A 184 1.01 -6.73 1.50
C PRO A 184 0.17 -8.01 1.54
N LYS A 185 0.61 -9.05 0.81
CA LYS A 185 -0.12 -10.34 0.74
C LYS A 185 -0.29 -10.98 2.12
N GLN A 186 0.65 -10.72 3.02
CA GLN A 186 0.68 -11.21 4.40
C GLN A 186 -0.49 -10.70 5.23
N TRP A 187 -1.08 -9.54 4.91
CA TRP A 187 -2.29 -9.04 5.59
C TRP A 187 -3.48 -9.99 5.43
N PHE A 188 -3.50 -10.77 4.36
CA PHE A 188 -4.61 -11.65 4.01
C PHE A 188 -4.34 -13.12 4.35
N ALA A 189 -3.07 -13.51 4.48
CA ALA A 189 -2.66 -14.92 4.64
C ALA A 189 -3.26 -15.59 5.89
N ASN A 190 -3.36 -14.85 7.00
CA ASN A 190 -3.78 -15.39 8.29
C ASN A 190 -5.21 -15.02 8.70
N LEU A 191 -6.02 -14.50 7.78
CA LEU A 191 -7.41 -14.15 8.07
C LEU A 191 -8.26 -15.42 8.22
N LYS A 192 -8.95 -15.50 9.36
CA LYS A 192 -9.91 -16.57 9.67
C LYS A 192 -11.31 -16.13 9.28
N GLY A 193 -12.08 -17.07 8.72
CA GLY A 193 -13.43 -16.82 8.24
C GLY A 193 -13.46 -16.18 6.85
N ASP A 194 -14.64 -15.71 6.46
CA ASP A 194 -14.93 -15.31 5.08
C ASP A 194 -14.80 -13.79 4.84
N LYS A 195 -14.53 -13.02 5.91
CA LYS A 195 -14.43 -11.56 5.87
C LYS A 195 -12.99 -11.10 5.77
N THR A 196 -12.80 -10.05 4.97
CA THR A 196 -11.52 -9.35 4.85
C THR A 196 -11.29 -8.35 6.00
N ILE A 197 -10.21 -7.59 5.91
CA ILE A 197 -9.87 -6.44 6.74
C ILE A 197 -11.01 -5.41 6.69
N SER A 198 -11.52 -5.00 7.85
CA SER A 198 -12.74 -4.16 7.93
C SER A 198 -12.63 -2.83 7.20
N GLN A 199 -11.45 -2.21 7.15
CA GLN A 199 -11.23 -0.95 6.43
C GLN A 199 -11.42 -1.07 4.91
N LEU A 200 -11.34 -2.28 4.33
CA LEU A 200 -11.54 -2.54 2.90
C LEU A 200 -13.01 -2.72 2.51
N GLU A 201 -13.94 -2.67 3.45
CA GLU A 201 -15.36 -2.91 3.22
C GLU A 201 -15.94 -2.01 2.11
N ASN A 202 -15.61 -0.72 2.10
CA ASN A 202 -16.10 0.21 1.07
C ASN A 202 -15.58 -0.15 -0.33
N PHE A 203 -14.35 -0.66 -0.41
CA PHE A 203 -13.78 -1.15 -1.66
C PHE A 203 -14.41 -2.47 -2.11
N CYS A 204 -14.72 -3.37 -1.18
CA CYS A 204 -15.46 -4.60 -1.48
C CYS A 204 -16.85 -4.29 -2.04
N ARG A 205 -17.60 -3.38 -1.41
CA ARG A 205 -18.90 -2.91 -1.90
C ARG A 205 -18.81 -2.26 -3.28
N TYR A 206 -17.76 -1.47 -3.53
CA TYR A 206 -17.52 -0.92 -4.86
C TYR A 206 -17.33 -2.03 -5.91
N LEU A 207 -16.55 -3.06 -5.62
CA LEU A 207 -16.34 -4.19 -6.53
C LEU A 207 -17.64 -4.97 -6.80
N VAL A 208 -18.45 -5.21 -5.78
CA VAL A 208 -19.80 -5.80 -5.96
C VAL A 208 -20.65 -4.92 -6.88
N HIS A 209 -20.73 -3.62 -6.59
CA HIS A 209 -21.48 -2.67 -7.40
C HIS A 209 -21.00 -2.61 -8.86
N LEU A 210 -19.68 -2.71 -9.08
CA LEU A 210 -19.10 -2.78 -10.41
C LEU A 210 -19.57 -4.03 -11.16
N ALA A 211 -19.58 -5.20 -10.51
CA ALA A 211 -20.10 -6.43 -11.11
C ALA A 211 -21.57 -6.32 -11.48
N ASP A 212 -22.41 -5.82 -10.57
CA ASP A 212 -23.85 -5.64 -10.81
C ASP A 212 -24.13 -4.66 -11.94
N THR A 213 -23.32 -3.61 -12.06
CA THR A 213 -23.47 -2.62 -13.12
C THR A 213 -23.04 -3.17 -14.48
N ILE A 214 -21.94 -3.93 -14.53
CA ILE A 214 -21.51 -4.63 -15.74
C ILE A 214 -22.56 -5.64 -16.19
N TYR A 215 -23.15 -6.41 -15.26
CA TYR A 215 -24.21 -7.35 -15.57
C TYR A 215 -25.44 -6.63 -16.14
N ARG A 216 -25.95 -5.61 -15.46
CA ARG A 216 -27.11 -4.82 -15.90
C ARG A 216 -26.91 -4.22 -17.28
N ASN A 217 -25.73 -3.66 -17.55
CA ASN A 217 -25.40 -3.07 -18.84
C ASN A 217 -25.29 -4.10 -19.98
N SER A 218 -25.15 -5.39 -19.67
CA SER A 218 -25.09 -6.46 -20.67
C SER A 218 -26.47 -7.03 -21.05
N ILE A 219 -27.53 -6.67 -20.32
CA ILE A 219 -28.89 -7.16 -20.58
C ILE A 219 -29.38 -6.55 -21.90
N GLY A 220 -29.82 -7.41 -22.83
CA GLY A 220 -30.28 -6.97 -24.16
C GLY A 220 -29.16 -6.68 -25.17
N CYS A 221 -27.90 -6.78 -24.77
CA CYS A 221 -26.74 -6.67 -25.65
C CYS A 221 -26.51 -7.94 -26.49
N SER A 222 -25.55 -7.86 -27.43
CA SER A 222 -25.12 -9.00 -28.24
C SER A 222 -24.54 -10.15 -27.39
N ASP A 223 -24.53 -11.36 -27.93
CA ASP A 223 -23.97 -12.53 -27.24
C ASP A 223 -22.47 -12.35 -26.94
N VAL A 224 -21.75 -11.61 -27.77
CA VAL A 224 -20.34 -11.26 -27.55
C VAL A 224 -20.19 -10.36 -26.32
N GLU A 225 -21.02 -9.33 -26.20
CA GLU A 225 -20.99 -8.40 -25.05
C GLU A 225 -21.39 -9.10 -23.75
N LYS A 226 -22.40 -9.98 -23.79
CA LYS A 226 -22.77 -10.81 -22.63
C LYS A 226 -21.63 -11.72 -22.19
N ARG A 227 -20.90 -12.33 -23.13
CA ARG A 227 -19.73 -13.15 -22.83
C ARG A 227 -18.62 -12.32 -22.19
N ASN A 228 -18.33 -11.14 -22.72
CA ASN A 228 -17.33 -10.23 -22.15
C ASN A 228 -17.71 -9.76 -20.74
N ALA A 229 -18.98 -9.40 -20.52
CA ALA A 229 -19.50 -9.04 -19.19
C ALA A 229 -19.31 -10.18 -18.18
N ARG A 230 -19.58 -11.43 -18.58
CA ARG A 230 -19.35 -12.60 -17.72
C ARG A 230 -17.88 -12.78 -17.35
N GLU A 231 -16.96 -12.59 -18.30
CA GLU A 231 -15.52 -12.65 -18.02
C GLU A 231 -15.06 -11.51 -17.08
N HIS A 232 -15.59 -10.30 -17.24
CA HIS A 232 -15.35 -9.19 -16.32
C HIS A 232 -15.85 -9.50 -14.90
N ILE A 233 -17.04 -10.07 -14.74
CA ILE A 233 -17.58 -10.49 -13.44
C ILE A 233 -16.68 -11.56 -12.80
N LYS A 234 -16.22 -12.54 -13.58
CA LYS A 234 -15.23 -13.53 -13.11
C LYS A 234 -13.94 -12.87 -12.61
N GLN A 235 -13.45 -11.85 -13.30
CA GLN A 235 -12.27 -11.10 -12.84
C GLN A 235 -12.54 -10.38 -11.52
N ILE A 236 -13.70 -9.75 -11.37
CA ILE A 236 -14.09 -9.07 -10.11
C ILE A 236 -14.17 -10.06 -8.94
N ILE A 237 -14.74 -11.24 -9.16
CA ILE A 237 -14.76 -12.33 -8.17
C ILE A 237 -13.33 -12.71 -7.75
N LYS A 238 -12.41 -12.83 -8.71
CA LYS A 238 -10.99 -13.09 -8.42
C LYS A 238 -10.35 -11.97 -7.61
N LEU A 239 -10.71 -10.71 -7.87
CA LEU A 239 -10.22 -9.56 -7.10
C LEU A 239 -10.70 -9.62 -5.65
N LEU A 240 -12.00 -9.84 -5.40
CA LEU A 240 -12.55 -10.02 -4.07
C LEU A 240 -11.88 -11.19 -3.32
N ALA A 241 -11.68 -12.32 -3.99
CA ALA A 241 -10.99 -13.47 -3.41
C ALA A 241 -9.52 -13.17 -3.07
N SER A 242 -8.82 -12.38 -3.90
CA SER A 242 -7.40 -12.04 -3.68
C SER A 242 -7.14 -11.22 -2.43
N ILE A 243 -8.14 -10.45 -1.97
CA ILE A 243 -8.13 -9.71 -0.71
C ILE A 243 -8.90 -10.44 0.40
N ARG A 244 -9.23 -11.74 0.22
CA ARG A 244 -9.97 -12.56 1.20
C ARG A 244 -11.36 -12.02 1.59
N ALA A 245 -12.01 -11.28 0.69
CA ALA A 245 -13.42 -10.90 0.83
C ALA A 245 -14.31 -12.02 0.24
N LEU A 246 -14.28 -13.20 0.88
CA LEU A 246 -14.90 -14.42 0.35
C LEU A 246 -16.42 -14.35 0.41
N ASP A 247 -16.98 -13.73 1.45
CA ASP A 247 -18.41 -13.47 1.59
C ASP A 247 -18.97 -12.67 0.39
N HIS A 248 -18.29 -11.58 0.04
CA HIS A 248 -18.63 -10.76 -1.12
C HIS A 248 -18.42 -11.54 -2.43
N ALA A 249 -17.30 -12.27 -2.56
CA ALA A 249 -17.02 -13.06 -3.76
C ALA A 249 -18.10 -14.13 -4.03
N VAL A 250 -18.52 -14.84 -2.99
CA VAL A 250 -19.60 -15.85 -3.05
C VAL A 250 -20.93 -15.19 -3.43
N THR A 251 -21.24 -14.03 -2.84
CA THR A 251 -22.46 -13.28 -3.15
C THR A 251 -22.53 -12.93 -4.64
N VAL A 252 -21.49 -12.28 -5.18
CA VAL A 252 -21.44 -11.91 -6.62
C VAL A 252 -21.57 -13.15 -7.52
N ALA A 253 -20.95 -14.26 -7.16
CA ALA A 253 -21.00 -15.44 -7.99
C ALA A 253 -22.36 -16.14 -7.99
N ASN A 254 -23.06 -16.13 -6.86
CA ASN A 254 -24.42 -16.65 -6.77
C ASN A 254 -25.38 -15.76 -7.57
N ASP A 255 -25.31 -14.45 -7.38
CA ASP A 255 -26.18 -13.48 -8.05
C ASP A 255 -26.02 -13.53 -9.58
N HIS A 256 -24.80 -13.76 -10.06
CA HIS A 256 -24.48 -13.79 -11.50
C HIS A 256 -24.26 -15.20 -12.08
N ASN A 257 -24.65 -16.26 -11.36
CA ASN A 257 -24.56 -17.67 -11.79
C ASN A 257 -23.16 -18.11 -12.29
N VAL A 258 -22.12 -17.73 -11.56
CA VAL A 258 -20.72 -18.08 -11.82
C VAL A 258 -20.31 -19.28 -10.95
N LYS A 259 -20.28 -20.49 -11.53
CA LYS A 259 -20.04 -21.75 -10.80
C LYS A 259 -18.58 -22.01 -10.37
N GLU A 260 -17.61 -21.21 -10.82
CA GLU A 260 -16.17 -21.49 -10.74
C GLU A 260 -15.50 -21.16 -9.39
N LEU A 261 -16.24 -20.76 -8.35
CA LEU A 261 -15.62 -20.25 -7.11
C LEU A 261 -14.83 -21.28 -6.30
N LYS A 262 -15.28 -22.55 -6.29
CA LYS A 262 -14.63 -23.60 -5.48
C LYS A 262 -13.16 -23.81 -5.84
N ILE A 263 -12.82 -23.66 -7.12
CA ILE A 263 -11.45 -23.86 -7.64
C ILE A 263 -10.53 -22.68 -7.26
N LEU A 264 -11.08 -21.48 -7.08
CA LEU A 264 -10.32 -20.26 -6.75
C LEU A 264 -10.04 -20.10 -5.25
N ILE A 265 -10.86 -20.70 -4.38
CA ILE A 265 -10.68 -20.65 -2.92
C ILE A 265 -9.69 -21.71 -2.44
N GLU A 266 -9.66 -22.90 -3.07
CA GLU A 266 -8.85 -24.05 -2.64
C GLU A 266 -7.43 -24.06 -3.24
N GLY A 267 -7.13 -23.18 -4.19
CA GLY A 267 -5.82 -23.05 -4.82
C GLY A 267 -4.87 -22.12 -4.07
N LYS A 268 -4.51 -22.44 -2.82
CA LYS A 268 -3.28 -21.98 -2.15
C LYS A 268 -3.05 -22.66 -0.80
#